data_AF-A0A0V0GW90-F1
#
_entry.id   AF-A0A0V0GW90-F1
#
_cell.length_a   1.000
_cell.length_b   1.000
_cell.length_c   1.000
_cell.angle_alpha   90.00
_cell.angle_beta   90.00
_cell.angle_gamma   90.00
#
_symmetry.space_group_name_H-M   'P 1'
#
loop_
_entity.id
_entity.type
_entity.pdbx_description
1 polymer ?
#
loop_
_entity_poly.entity_id
_entity_poly.type
_entity_poly.pdbx_seq_one_letter_code
_entity_poly.pdbx_strand_id
1 'polypeptide(L)'
;MEKKKGKRIHQKVSLLKLFSFADSYDYLLMFLGSIGACLHGASVPVFFIFFGKMINIAGLAYLFPAQTSHKIAKYSLDFVYLSVVILFSSWIEVACWMHSGERQAAKIRMAYLKSMLNQDISLFDTEASTGEVISAITSDIIIVQDAISEKAGNFLHYISRFLAG
;
A
#
# COMPACT_ATOMS: atom_id res chain seq x y z
N MET A 1 -43.42 -20.87 16.71
CA MET A 1 -43.33 -19.67 15.86
C MET A 1 -41.85 -19.36 15.62
N GLU A 2 -41.31 -19.80 14.48
CA GLU A 2 -39.94 -19.48 14.05
C GLU A 2 -39.86 -17.99 13.67
N LYS A 3 -39.05 -17.21 14.39
CA LYS A 3 -38.72 -15.83 14.00
C LYS A 3 -37.89 -15.88 12.70
N LYS A 4 -38.49 -15.46 11.58
CA LYS A 4 -37.79 -15.19 10.32
C LYS A 4 -36.63 -14.22 10.58
N LYS A 5 -35.38 -14.70 10.51
CA LYS A 5 -34.18 -13.84 10.45
C LYS A 5 -34.28 -12.97 9.20
N GLY A 6 -34.62 -11.70 9.37
CA GLY A 6 -34.60 -10.72 8.28
C GLY A 6 -33.19 -10.65 7.67
N LYS A 7 -33.09 -10.68 6.34
CA LYS A 7 -31.83 -10.50 5.62
C LYS A 7 -31.25 -9.13 6.01
N ARG A 8 -30.13 -9.10 6.74
CA ARG A 8 -29.39 -7.85 7.00
C ARG A 8 -28.93 -7.29 5.65
N ILE A 9 -29.47 -6.14 5.25
CA ILE A 9 -29.03 -5.42 4.05
C ILE A 9 -27.68 -4.78 4.39
N HIS A 10 -26.58 -5.33 3.87
CA HIS A 10 -25.27 -4.68 3.99
C HIS A 10 -25.29 -3.38 3.18
N GLN A 11 -25.44 -2.24 3.87
CA GLN A 11 -25.22 -0.94 3.26
C GLN A 11 -23.75 -0.85 2.84
N LYS A 12 -23.51 -0.75 1.53
CA LYS A 12 -22.18 -0.56 0.97
C LYS A 12 -21.72 0.85 1.30
N VAL A 13 -20.64 0.95 2.05
CA VAL A 13 -19.97 2.22 2.31
C VAL A 13 -19.03 2.53 1.14
N SER A 14 -18.97 3.79 0.71
CA SER A 14 -18.02 4.22 -0.32
C SER A 14 -16.58 4.00 0.15
N LEU A 15 -15.71 3.49 -0.74
CA LEU A 15 -14.28 3.28 -0.45
C LEU A 15 -13.57 4.57 -0.03
N LEU A 16 -13.99 5.72 -0.58
CA LEU A 16 -13.41 7.01 -0.20
C LEU A 16 -13.71 7.39 1.26
N LYS A 17 -14.81 6.87 1.81
CA LYS A 17 -15.17 7.12 3.21
C LYS A 17 -14.22 6.41 4.19
N LEU A 18 -13.45 5.42 3.71
CA LEU A 18 -12.41 4.75 4.48
C LEU A 18 -11.27 5.72 4.86
N PHE A 19 -11.03 6.74 4.03
CA PHE A 19 -10.05 7.81 4.26
C PHE A 19 -10.63 9.03 4.98
N SER A 20 -11.83 8.94 5.58
CA SER A 20 -12.50 10.08 6.21
C SER A 20 -11.79 10.64 7.44
N PHE A 21 -10.85 9.89 8.03
CA PHE A 21 -10.05 10.30 9.19
C PHE A 21 -8.68 10.89 8.80
N ALA A 22 -8.37 10.98 7.51
CA ALA A 22 -7.13 11.58 7.00
C ALA A 22 -7.11 13.09 7.24
N ASP A 23 -6.02 13.59 7.83
CA ASP A 23 -5.73 15.02 7.91
C ASP A 23 -4.83 15.50 6.74
N SER A 24 -4.52 16.80 6.69
CA SER A 24 -3.67 17.36 5.63
C SER A 24 -2.28 16.74 5.55
N TYR A 25 -1.73 16.27 6.68
CA TYR A 25 -0.45 15.58 6.70
C TYR A 25 -0.57 14.15 6.16
N ASP A 26 -1.66 13.45 6.51
CA ASP A 26 -1.98 12.13 5.95
C ASP A 26 -2.14 12.20 4.42
N TYR A 27 -2.77 13.26 3.88
CA TYR A 27 -2.84 13.49 2.44
C TYR A 27 -1.47 13.72 1.79
N LEU A 28 -0.59 14.49 2.45
CA LEU A 28 0.78 14.70 1.97
C LEU A 28 1.57 13.39 1.93
N LEU A 29 1.47 12.57 2.97
CA LEU A 29 2.07 11.23 2.99
C LEU A 29 1.52 10.35 1.87
N MET A 30 0.21 10.28 1.71
CA MET A 30 -0.42 9.48 0.65
C MET A 30 0.03 9.92 -0.74
N PHE A 31 0.20 11.22 -0.97
CA PHE A 31 0.71 11.76 -2.22
C PHE A 31 2.16 11.33 -2.47
N LEU A 32 3.06 11.49 -1.49
CA LEU A 32 4.46 11.06 -1.59
C LEU A 32 4.57 9.53 -1.79
N GLY A 33 3.79 8.77 -1.03
CA GLY A 33 3.71 7.31 -1.16
C GLY A 33 3.20 6.89 -2.54
N SER A 34 2.26 7.62 -3.14
CA SER A 34 1.75 7.36 -4.49
C SER A 34 2.82 7.59 -5.56
N ILE A 35 3.63 8.66 -5.43
CA ILE A 35 4.78 8.88 -6.34
C ILE A 35 5.78 7.73 -6.22
N GLY A 36 6.09 7.31 -4.98
CA GLY A 36 6.94 6.16 -4.71
C GLY A 36 6.41 4.88 -5.35
N ALA A 37 5.10 4.60 -5.18
CA ALA A 37 4.42 3.44 -5.76
C ALA A 37 4.48 3.42 -7.28
N CYS A 38 4.31 4.57 -7.93
CA CYS A 38 4.41 4.66 -9.38
C CYS A 38 5.83 4.33 -9.87
N LEU A 39 6.85 4.94 -9.26
CA LEU A 39 8.26 4.71 -9.63
C LEU A 39 8.69 3.27 -9.35
N HIS A 40 8.32 2.74 -8.19
CA HIS A 40 8.63 1.37 -7.81
C HIS A 40 7.87 0.35 -8.68
N GLY A 41 6.60 0.59 -9.00
CA GLY A 41 5.81 -0.27 -9.89
C GLY A 41 6.38 -0.38 -11.30
N ALA A 42 6.85 0.74 -11.87
CA ALA A 42 7.48 0.78 -13.19
C ALA A 42 8.89 0.16 -13.23
N SER A 43 9.47 -0.17 -12.08
CA SER A 43 10.86 -0.61 -11.98
C SER A 43 11.16 -1.90 -12.75
N VAL A 44 10.23 -2.85 -12.82
CA VAL A 44 10.52 -4.14 -13.45
C VAL A 44 10.45 -4.11 -14.98
N PRO A 45 9.46 -3.47 -15.64
CA PRO A 45 9.55 -3.21 -17.07
C PRO A 45 10.88 -2.51 -17.44
N VAL A 46 11.27 -1.50 -16.65
CA VAL A 46 12.55 -0.80 -16.82
C VAL A 46 13.74 -1.75 -16.64
N PHE A 47 13.74 -2.58 -15.59
CA PHE A 47 14.77 -3.60 -15.35
C PHE A 47 14.94 -4.52 -16.56
N PHE A 48 13.86 -5.02 -17.16
CA PHE A 48 13.93 -5.88 -18.32
C PHE A 48 14.50 -5.18 -19.56
N ILE A 49 14.25 -3.89 -19.75
CA ILE A 49 14.87 -3.10 -20.83
C ILE A 49 16.40 -3.05 -20.65
N PHE A 50 16.88 -2.74 -19.44
CA PHE A 50 18.32 -2.73 -19.15
C PHE A 50 18.93 -4.13 -19.28
N PHE A 51 18.22 -5.15 -18.80
CA PHE A 51 18.64 -6.54 -18.88
C PHE A 51 18.77 -7.03 -20.31
N GLY A 52 17.81 -6.71 -21.18
CA GLY A 52 17.88 -7.03 -22.61
C GLY A 52 19.09 -6.38 -23.30
N LYS A 53 19.39 -5.11 -23.00
CA LYS A 53 20.58 -4.41 -23.52
C LYS A 53 21.88 -5.09 -23.07
N MET A 54 21.94 -5.50 -21.80
CA MET A 54 23.09 -6.20 -21.24
C MET A 54 23.31 -7.55 -21.93
N ILE A 55 22.25 -8.36 -22.11
CA ILE A 55 22.34 -9.65 -22.81
C ILE A 55 22.83 -9.47 -24.24
N ASN A 56 22.28 -8.50 -24.98
CA ASN A 56 22.67 -8.26 -26.37
C ASN A 56 24.17 -7.95 -26.51
N ILE A 57 24.70 -7.15 -25.58
CA ILE A 57 26.13 -6.80 -25.57
C ILE A 57 26.99 -7.97 -25.11
N ALA A 58 26.54 -8.73 -24.11
CA ALA A 58 27.23 -9.96 -23.71
C ALA A 58 27.32 -10.96 -24.87
N GLY A 59 26.27 -11.08 -25.70
CA GLY A 59 26.30 -11.89 -26.92
C GLY A 59 27.36 -11.40 -27.93
N LEU A 60 27.51 -10.09 -28.11
CA LEU A 60 28.56 -9.50 -28.97
C LEU A 60 29.97 -9.66 -28.39
N ALA A 61 30.11 -9.80 -27.07
CA ALA A 61 31.40 -10.02 -26.41
C ALA A 61 32.07 -11.33 -26.86
N TYR A 62 31.28 -12.32 -27.28
CA TYR A 62 31.78 -13.56 -27.86
C TYR A 62 32.55 -13.31 -29.18
N LEU A 63 32.10 -12.35 -29.99
CA LEU A 63 32.76 -12.01 -31.25
C LEU A 63 33.90 -10.99 -31.07
N PHE A 64 33.75 -10.01 -30.15
CA PHE A 64 34.70 -8.91 -29.97
C PHE A 64 34.97 -8.60 -28.48
N PRO A 65 35.73 -9.46 -27.76
CA PRO A 65 35.88 -9.37 -26.30
C PRO A 65 36.55 -8.07 -25.81
N ALA A 66 37.60 -7.60 -26.48
CA ALA A 66 38.37 -6.42 -26.06
C ALA A 66 37.59 -5.10 -26.18
N GLN A 67 36.63 -4.99 -27.10
CA GLN A 67 35.81 -3.78 -27.28
C GLN A 67 34.55 -3.79 -26.42
N THR A 68 34.22 -4.93 -25.81
CA THR A 68 32.92 -5.15 -25.16
C THR A 68 32.99 -5.04 -23.63
N SER A 69 34.15 -5.29 -23.02
CA SER A 69 34.37 -5.19 -21.57
C SER A 69 33.96 -3.83 -20.99
N HIS A 70 34.38 -2.73 -21.62
CA HIS A 70 34.03 -1.37 -21.20
C HIS A 70 32.53 -1.10 -21.32
N LYS A 71 31.85 -1.65 -22.35
CA LYS A 71 30.39 -1.51 -22.50
C LYS A 71 29.66 -2.25 -21.39
N ILE A 72 30.04 -3.50 -21.11
CA ILE A 72 29.43 -4.29 -20.02
C ILE A 72 29.58 -3.58 -18.67
N ALA A 73 30.76 -3.03 -18.37
CA ALA A 73 30.98 -2.26 -17.14
C ALA A 73 30.03 -1.06 -17.03
N LYS A 74 29.81 -0.33 -18.14
CA LYS A 74 28.86 0.79 -18.18
C LYS A 74 27.42 0.36 -17.89
N TYR A 75 26.94 -0.71 -18.51
CA TYR A 75 25.57 -1.22 -18.25
C TYR A 75 25.41 -1.80 -16.84
N SER A 76 26.48 -2.35 -16.27
CA SER A 76 26.47 -2.78 -14.87
C SER A 76 26.30 -1.59 -13.92
N LEU A 77 26.90 -0.43 -14.21
CA LEU A 77 26.66 0.80 -13.45
C LEU A 77 25.22 1.31 -13.59
N ASP A 78 24.60 1.17 -14.76
CA ASP A 78 23.19 1.53 -14.95
C ASP A 78 22.28 0.72 -14.00
N PHE A 79 22.58 -0.55 -13.74
CA PHE A 79 21.86 -1.36 -12.75
C PHE A 79 22.05 -0.86 -11.31
N VAL A 80 23.23 -0.33 -10.98
CA VAL A 80 23.49 0.28 -9.67
C VAL A 80 22.65 1.55 -9.50
N TYR A 81 22.59 2.41 -10.53
CA TYR A 81 21.73 3.60 -10.47
C TYR A 81 20.25 3.22 -10.37
N LEU A 82 19.81 2.22 -11.13
CA LEU A 82 18.44 1.71 -11.07
C LEU A 82 18.09 1.17 -9.68
N SER A 83 18.97 0.39 -9.05
CA SER A 83 18.71 -0.18 -7.73
C SER A 83 18.62 0.88 -6.64
N VAL A 84 19.43 1.94 -6.72
CA VAL A 84 19.35 3.09 -5.81
C VAL A 84 18.00 3.79 -5.95
N VAL A 85 17.53 4.03 -7.17
CA VAL A 85 16.21 4.63 -7.41
C VAL A 85 15.09 3.74 -6.84
N ILE A 86 15.13 2.43 -7.11
CA ILE A 86 14.15 1.45 -6.61
C ILE A 86 14.14 1.41 -5.07
N LEU A 87 15.30 1.44 -4.44
CA LEU A 87 15.43 1.41 -2.99
C LEU A 87 14.73 2.61 -2.35
N PHE A 88 15.02 3.82 -2.84
CA PHE A 88 14.38 5.03 -2.31
C PHE A 88 12.89 5.08 -2.65
N SER A 89 12.48 4.72 -3.87
CA SER A 89 11.05 4.73 -4.24
C SER A 89 10.23 3.72 -3.44
N SER A 90 10.75 2.51 -3.24
CA SER A 90 10.07 1.46 -2.47
C SER A 90 9.98 1.81 -0.98
N TRP A 91 11.04 2.41 -0.42
CA TRP A 91 11.01 2.88 0.95
C TRP A 91 9.99 4.01 1.15
N ILE A 92 9.98 5.02 0.27
CA ILE A 92 9.01 6.13 0.33
C ILE A 92 7.58 5.59 0.18
N GLU A 93 7.33 4.69 -0.78
CA GLU A 93 6.05 4.04 -0.98
C GLU A 93 5.54 3.41 0.31
N VAL A 94 6.29 2.44 0.85
CA VAL A 94 5.85 1.63 1.99
C VAL A 94 5.78 2.49 3.25
N ALA A 95 6.80 3.30 3.52
CA ALA A 95 6.85 4.11 4.74
C ALA A 95 5.70 5.12 4.80
N CYS A 96 5.43 5.85 3.71
CA CYS A 96 4.38 6.86 3.71
C CYS A 96 2.97 6.25 3.79
N TRP A 97 2.70 5.16 3.07
CA TRP A 97 1.40 4.47 3.13
C TRP A 97 1.14 3.82 4.49
N MET A 98 2.15 3.15 5.06
CA MET A 98 2.04 2.56 6.40
C MET A 98 1.85 3.63 7.47
N HIS A 99 2.65 4.70 7.44
CA HIS A 99 2.56 5.76 8.44
C HIS A 99 1.20 6.50 8.41
N SER A 100 0.68 6.80 7.22
CA SER A 100 -0.65 7.39 7.08
C SER A 100 -1.76 6.46 7.57
N GLY A 101 -1.69 5.17 7.24
CA GLY A 101 -2.70 4.20 7.70
C GLY A 101 -2.68 3.96 9.20
N GLU A 102 -1.50 3.90 9.84
CA GLU A 102 -1.38 3.80 11.30
C GLU A 102 -1.99 5.01 12.01
N ARG A 103 -1.71 6.22 11.52
CA ARG A 103 -2.28 7.46 12.07
C ARG A 103 -3.81 7.48 11.96
N GLN A 104 -4.34 7.11 10.81
CA GLN A 104 -5.79 7.04 10.60
C GLN A 104 -6.43 5.95 11.47
N ALA A 105 -5.82 4.76 11.56
CA ALA A 105 -6.30 3.69 12.42
C ALA A 105 -6.32 4.10 13.90
N ALA A 106 -5.30 4.82 14.38
CA ALA A 106 -5.27 5.35 15.75
C ALA A 106 -6.43 6.35 16.00
N LYS A 107 -6.70 7.26 15.05
CA LYS A 107 -7.84 8.18 15.14
C LYS A 107 -9.18 7.43 15.15
N ILE A 108 -9.33 6.40 14.32
CA ILE A 108 -10.53 5.56 14.27
C ILE A 108 -10.72 4.83 15.60
N ARG A 109 -9.67 4.22 16.18
CA ARG A 109 -9.73 3.55 17.50
C ARG A 109 -10.19 4.52 18.59
N MET A 110 -9.64 5.72 18.61
CA MET A 110 -9.99 6.75 19.60
C MET A 110 -11.45 7.23 19.43
N ALA A 111 -11.88 7.51 18.19
CA ALA A 111 -13.23 7.96 17.91
C ALA A 111 -14.28 6.87 18.21
N TYR A 112 -13.98 5.61 17.89
CA TYR A 112 -14.83 4.47 18.18
C TYR A 112 -14.99 4.28 19.69
N LEU A 113 -13.88 4.22 20.44
CA LEU A 113 -13.91 4.07 21.90
C LEU A 113 -14.66 5.22 22.57
N LYS A 114 -14.41 6.48 22.17
CA LYS A 114 -15.12 7.64 22.69
C LYS A 114 -16.63 7.56 22.43
N SER A 115 -17.02 7.07 21.25
CA SER A 115 -18.44 6.94 20.89
C SER A 115 -19.13 5.84 21.71
N MET A 116 -18.43 4.73 21.96
CA MET A 116 -18.94 3.64 22.80
C MET A 116 -19.11 4.05 24.26
N LEU A 117 -18.15 4.78 24.83
CA LEU A 117 -18.22 5.27 26.22
C LEU A 117 -19.36 6.28 26.46
N ASN A 118 -19.87 6.92 25.42
CA ASN A 118 -20.98 7.87 25.50
C ASN A 118 -22.36 7.24 25.22
N GLN A 119 -22.45 5.92 25.05
CA GLN A 119 -23.73 5.24 24.81
C GLN A 119 -24.41 4.83 26.12
N ASP A 120 -25.75 4.80 26.10
CA ASP A 120 -26.57 4.43 27.25
C ASP A 120 -26.31 3.00 27.72
N ILE A 121 -26.43 2.77 29.04
CA ILE A 121 -26.19 1.47 29.68
C ILE A 121 -27.05 0.34 29.07
N SER A 122 -28.22 0.69 28.52
CA SER A 122 -29.14 -0.27 27.88
C SER A 122 -28.54 -0.93 26.64
N LEU A 123 -27.63 -0.26 25.91
CA LEU A 123 -26.94 -0.84 24.76
C LEU A 123 -25.97 -1.95 25.20
N PHE A 124 -25.31 -1.78 26.34
CA PHE A 124 -24.38 -2.76 26.90
C PHE A 124 -25.10 -4.02 27.42
N ASP A 125 -26.37 -3.89 27.80
CA ASP A 125 -27.22 -5.02 28.23
C ASP A 125 -27.89 -5.78 27.08
N THR A 126 -27.92 -5.23 25.85
CA THR A 126 -28.66 -5.84 24.72
C THR A 126 -27.83 -6.12 23.45
N GLU A 127 -26.97 -5.21 23.00
CA GLU A 127 -26.32 -5.29 21.67
C GLU A 127 -24.80 -5.04 21.64
N ALA A 128 -24.20 -4.52 22.70
CA ALA A 128 -22.76 -4.22 22.77
C ALA A 128 -22.11 -4.91 23.97
N SER A 129 -21.82 -6.20 23.83
CA SER A 129 -21.02 -6.90 24.84
C SER A 129 -19.59 -6.35 24.89
N THR A 130 -18.94 -6.40 26.05
CA THR A 130 -17.52 -6.00 26.21
C THR A 130 -16.60 -6.70 25.19
N GLY A 131 -16.95 -7.92 24.77
CA GLY A 131 -16.23 -8.68 23.74
C GLY A 131 -16.32 -8.08 22.33
N GLU A 132 -17.47 -7.49 21.95
CA GLU A 132 -17.63 -6.85 20.64
C GLU A 132 -16.81 -5.57 20.52
N VAL A 133 -16.74 -4.76 21.58
CA VAL A 133 -15.92 -3.55 21.60
C VAL A 133 -14.44 -3.89 21.44
N ILE A 134 -13.97 -4.94 22.15
CA ILE A 134 -12.59 -5.43 22.02
C ILE A 134 -12.34 -5.94 20.60
N SER A 135 -13.28 -6.70 20.02
CA SER A 135 -13.17 -7.20 18.65
C SER A 135 -13.08 -6.07 17.62
N ALA A 136 -13.90 -5.02 17.76
CA ALA A 136 -13.86 -3.89 16.84
C ALA A 136 -12.51 -3.17 16.87
N ILE A 137 -11.95 -2.95 18.07
CA ILE A 137 -10.67 -2.23 18.22
C ILE A 137 -9.46 -3.06 17.75
N THR A 138 -9.50 -4.37 17.98
CA THR A 138 -8.36 -5.27 17.72
C THR A 138 -8.42 -5.97 16.37
N SER A 139 -9.60 -6.23 15.80
CA SER A 139 -9.75 -6.94 14.53
C SER A 139 -10.23 -6.02 13.42
N ASP A 140 -11.41 -5.42 13.57
CA ASP A 140 -12.05 -4.70 12.47
C ASP A 140 -11.25 -3.48 12.02
N ILE A 141 -10.70 -2.71 12.97
CA ILE A 141 -9.87 -1.55 12.64
C ILE A 141 -8.52 -1.96 12.05
N ILE A 142 -7.96 -3.12 12.41
CA ILE A 142 -6.73 -3.62 11.75
C ILE A 142 -7.01 -3.96 10.29
N ILE A 143 -8.14 -4.62 9.99
CA ILE A 143 -8.53 -4.91 8.60
C ILE A 143 -8.69 -3.61 7.79
N VAL A 144 -9.29 -2.58 8.40
CA VAL A 144 -9.40 -1.25 7.78
C VAL A 144 -8.02 -0.63 7.57
N GLN A 145 -7.13 -0.70 8.55
CA GLN A 145 -5.75 -0.22 8.47
C GLN A 145 -5.03 -0.86 7.28
N ASP A 146 -5.01 -2.19 7.20
CA ASP A 146 -4.37 -2.93 6.10
C ASP A 146 -4.93 -2.52 4.72
N ALA A 147 -6.23 -2.22 4.65
CA ALA A 147 -6.88 -1.79 3.43
C ALA A 147 -6.44 -0.37 2.98
N ILE A 148 -6.32 0.58 3.93
CA ILE A 148 -5.96 1.97 3.63
C ILE A 148 -4.44 2.22 3.56
N SER A 149 -3.61 1.32 4.11
CA SER A 149 -2.15 1.39 4.01
C SER A 149 -1.63 0.48 2.90
N GLU A 150 -1.37 -0.78 3.22
CA GLU A 150 -0.61 -1.71 2.39
C GLU A 150 -1.33 -1.99 1.07
N LYS A 151 -2.62 -2.32 1.13
CA LYS A 151 -3.38 -2.69 -0.07
C LYS A 151 -3.58 -1.52 -1.02
N ALA A 152 -3.80 -0.31 -0.50
CA ALA A 152 -3.94 0.89 -1.31
C ALA A 152 -2.64 1.22 -2.05
N GLY A 153 -1.48 1.17 -1.36
CA GLY A 153 -0.16 1.34 -1.97
C GLY A 153 0.12 0.28 -3.04
N ASN A 154 -0.06 -1.00 -2.69
CA ASN A 154 0.13 -2.12 -3.62
C ASN A 154 -0.76 -2.02 -4.86
N PHE A 155 -2.00 -1.56 -4.72
CA PHE A 155 -2.91 -1.38 -5.85
C PHE A 155 -2.34 -0.36 -6.86
N LEU A 156 -1.85 0.79 -6.39
CA LEU A 156 -1.22 1.80 -7.24
C LEU A 156 0.06 1.28 -7.88
N HIS A 157 0.89 0.57 -7.10
CA HIS A 157 2.10 -0.07 -7.58
C HIS A 157 1.81 -1.02 -8.75
N TYR A 158 0.84 -1.93 -8.58
CA TYR A 158 0.52 -2.91 -9.61
C TYR A 158 -0.15 -2.29 -10.83
N ILE A 159 -0.95 -1.23 -10.66
CA ILE A 159 -1.44 -0.44 -11.81
C ILE A 159 -0.28 0.20 -12.55
N SER A 160 0.66 0.86 -11.86
CA SER A 160 1.82 1.47 -12.50
C SER A 160 2.62 0.44 -13.29
N ARG A 161 2.86 -0.73 -12.68
CA ARG A 161 3.54 -1.84 -13.34
C ARG A 161 2.83 -2.30 -14.61
N PHE A 162 1.50 -2.46 -14.54
CA PHE A 162 0.68 -2.88 -15.69
C PHE A 162 0.65 -1.84 -16.81
N LEU A 163 0.70 -0.55 -16.48
CA LEU A 163 0.72 0.51 -17.49
C LEU A 163 2.11 0.70 -18.12
N ALA A 164 3.17 0.42 -17.36
CA ALA A 164 4.55 0.62 -17.80
C ALA A 164 5.12 -0.52 -18.66
N GLY A 165 4.54 -1.73 -18.60
CA GLY A 165 5.00 -2.91 -19.35
C GLY A 165 3.87 -3.56 -20.12
#